data_AF-A0A6N8NRU9-F1
#
_entry.id   AF-A0A6N8NRU9-F1
#
_cell.length_a   1.000
_cell.length_b   1.000
_cell.length_c   1.000
_cell.angle_alpha   90.00
_cell.angle_beta   90.00
_cell.angle_gamma   90.00
#
_symmetry.space_group_name_H-M   'P 1'
#
loop_
_entity.id
_entity.type
_entity.pdbx_description
1 polymer ?
#
loop_
_entity_poly.entity_id
_entity_poly.type
_entity_poly.pdbx_seq_one_letter_code
_entity_poly.pdbx_strand_id
1 'polypeptide(L)' 'TDGAQLSFMGLPCPNLFTGGYNYHGKHEFVTLEGMEKAVQVIVRIAELTAQRK' A
#
# COMPACT_ATOMS: atom_id res chain seq x y z
N THR A 1 -6.16 3.42 11.49
CA THR A 1 -5.64 2.23 10.80
C THR A 1 -4.46 1.71 11.58
N ASP A 2 -4.12 0.44 11.43
CA ASP A 2 -2.97 -0.15 12.11
C ASP A 2 -1.68 0.62 11.81
N GLY A 3 -1.51 1.12 10.57
CA GLY A 3 -0.37 1.97 10.20
C GLY A 3 -0.24 3.27 11.01
N ALA A 4 -1.35 3.93 11.37
CA ALA A 4 -1.31 5.10 12.24
C ALA A 4 -0.91 4.74 13.68
N GLN A 5 -1.38 3.59 14.18
CA GLN A 5 -1.01 3.09 15.50
C GLN A 5 0.46 2.67 15.56
N LEU A 6 0.95 1.96 14.53
CA LEU A 6 2.37 1.62 14.39
C LEU A 6 3.25 2.88 14.34
N SER A 7 2.81 3.90 13.60
CA SER A 7 3.50 5.19 13.54
C SER A 7 3.56 5.87 14.91
N PHE A 8 2.47 5.85 15.68
CA PHE A 8 2.45 6.33 17.07
C PHE A 8 3.40 5.53 17.98
N MET A 9 3.56 4.24 17.73
CA MET A 9 4.47 3.35 18.46
C MET A 9 5.95 3.46 18.02
N GLY A 10 6.29 4.39 17.12
CA GLY A 10 7.67 4.63 16.68
C GLY A 10 8.10 3.89 15.42
N LEU A 11 7.16 3.23 14.71
CA LEU A 11 7.41 2.63 13.40
C LEU A 11 6.63 3.39 12.32
N PRO A 12 7.24 4.38 11.64
CA PRO A 12 6.59 5.11 10.56
C PRO A 12 6.05 4.16 9.49
N CYS A 13 4.73 4.12 9.32
CA CYS A 13 4.04 3.15 8.49
C CYS A 13 2.99 3.84 7.62
N PRO A 14 3.40 4.41 6.47
CA PRO A 14 2.47 5.01 5.51
C PRO A 14 1.60 3.93 4.86
N ASN A 15 0.35 4.28 4.55
CA ASN A 15 -0.55 3.38 3.84
C ASN A 15 -0.44 3.56 2.33
N LEU A 16 -0.47 2.46 1.58
CA LEU A 16 -0.45 2.47 0.11
C LEU A 16 -1.82 2.08 -0.45
N PHE A 17 -2.05 2.43 -1.71
CA PHE A 17 -3.25 2.02 -2.44
C PHE A 17 -3.14 0.54 -2.87
N THR A 18 -4.30 -0.06 -3.15
CA THR A 18 -4.41 -1.45 -3.64
C THR A 18 -5.17 -1.55 -4.97
N GLY A 19 -5.83 -0.46 -5.40
CA GLY A 19 -6.74 -0.44 -6.55
C GLY A 19 -8.18 -0.82 -6.23
N GLY A 20 -8.52 -1.06 -4.96
CA GLY A 20 -9.86 -1.44 -4.53
C GLY A 20 -10.80 -0.26 -4.32
N TYR A 21 -12.10 -0.52 -4.53
CA TYR A 21 -13.21 0.42 -4.43
C TYR A 21 -14.38 -0.20 -3.65
N ASN A 22 -15.21 0.66 -3.05
CA ASN A 22 -16.44 0.29 -2.35
C ASN A 22 -16.26 -0.77 -1.23
N TYR A 23 -15.16 -0.69 -0.48
CA TYR A 23 -14.87 -1.60 0.63
C TYR A 23 -16.07 -1.74 1.59
N HIS A 24 -16.31 -2.97 2.04
CA HIS A 24 -17.39 -3.33 2.96
C HIS A 24 -18.81 -3.18 2.37
N GLY A 25 -18.96 -3.32 1.05
CA GLY A 25 -20.25 -3.27 0.35
C GLY A 25 -20.47 -4.43 -0.62
N LYS A 26 -21.73 -4.69 -0.97
CA LYS A 26 -22.10 -5.70 -2.00
C LYS A 26 -21.53 -5.44 -3.40
N HIS A 27 -21.00 -4.25 -3.62
CA HIS A 27 -20.38 -3.81 -4.87
C HIS A 27 -18.89 -3.50 -4.69
N GLU A 28 -18.25 -4.13 -3.69
CA GLU A 28 -16.80 -4.11 -3.52
C GLU A 28 -16.12 -4.77 -4.73
N PHE A 29 -15.13 -4.08 -5.30
CA PHE A 29 -14.35 -4.59 -6.42
C PHE A 29 -12.95 -3.98 -6.44
N VAL A 30 -12.08 -4.52 -7.28
CA VAL A 30 -10.72 -4.06 -7.48
C VAL A 30 -10.39 -4.04 -8.98
N THR A 31 -9.60 -3.07 -9.42
CA THR A 31 -9.12 -3.03 -10.82
C THR A 31 -7.79 -3.77 -10.96
N LEU A 32 -7.64 -4.52 -12.05
CA LEU A 32 -6.40 -5.25 -12.34
C LEU A 32 -5.22 -4.28 -12.50
N GLU A 33 -5.43 -3.20 -13.23
CA GLU A 33 -4.44 -2.15 -13.46
C GLU A 33 -4.02 -1.48 -12.15
N GLY A 34 -4.95 -1.30 -11.22
CA GLY A 34 -4.67 -0.78 -9.88
C GLY A 34 -3.79 -1.71 -9.07
N MET A 35 -4.04 -3.02 -9.14
CA MET A 35 -3.22 -4.05 -8.49
C MET A 35 -1.80 -4.10 -9.09
N GLU A 36 -1.68 -4.08 -10.42
CA GLU A 36 -0.39 -4.05 -11.10
C GLU A 36 0.45 -2.83 -10.69
N LYS A 37 -0.19 -1.66 -10.57
CA LYS A 37 0.47 -0.44 -10.10
C LYS A 37 0.90 -0.54 -8.64
N ALA A 38 0.09 -1.15 -7.77
CA ALA A 38 0.46 -1.36 -6.37
C ALA A 38 1.73 -2.24 -6.27
N VAL A 39 1.81 -3.32 -7.05
CA VAL A 39 3.01 -4.17 -7.13
C VAL A 39 4.22 -3.37 -7.61
N GLN A 40 4.09 -2.61 -8.69
CA GLN A 40 5.17 -1.76 -9.23
C GLN A 40 5.71 -0.78 -8.18
N VAL A 41 4.82 -0.15 -7.41
CA VAL A 41 5.20 0.79 -6.34
C VAL A 41 5.95 0.08 -5.23
N ILE A 42 5.46 -1.05 -4.74
CA ILE A 42 6.11 -1.82 -3.66
C ILE A 42 7.51 -2.27 -4.07
N VAL A 43 7.64 -2.87 -5.25
CA VAL A 43 8.93 -3.33 -5.78
C VAL A 43 9.89 -2.15 -5.92
N ARG A 44 9.41 -1.03 -6.47
CA ARG A 44 10.25 0.16 -6.66
C ARG A 44 10.75 0.75 -5.33
N ILE A 45 9.91 0.76 -4.30
CA ILE A 45 10.31 1.21 -2.94
C ILE A 45 11.41 0.29 -2.38
N ALA A 46 11.26 -1.04 -2.53
CA ALA A 46 12.25 -2.00 -2.05
C ALA A 46 13.60 -1.83 -2.78
N GLU A 47 13.59 -1.69 -4.11
CA GLU A 47 14.79 -1.42 -4.91
C GLU A 47 15.51 -0.14 -4.47
N LEU A 48 14.77 0.97 -4.35
CA LEU A 48 15.34 2.26 -3.96
C LEU A 48 15.91 2.21 -2.54
N THR A 49 15.25 1.51 -1.63
CA THR A 49 15.74 1.30 -0.26
C THR A 49 17.04 0.51 -0.26
N ALA A 50 17.14 -0.55 -1.07
CA ALA A 50 18.35 -1.36 -1.18
C ALA A 50 19.56 -0.60 -1.76
N GLN A 51 19.31 0.40 -2.61
CA GLN A 51 20.34 1.26 -3.21
C GLN A 51 20.86 2.34 -2.26
N ARG A 52 20.06 2.79 -1.29
CA ARG A 52 20.40 3.86 -0.33
C ARG A 52 21.28 3.41 0.83
N LYS A 53 22.24 2.51 0.58
CA LYS A 53 23.22 2.10 1.60
C LYS A 53 24.19 3.21 1.95
#